data_AF-A0A833G4K9-F1
#
_entry.id   AF-A0A833G4K9-F1
#
_cell.length_a   1.000
_cell.length_b   1.000
_cell.length_c   1.000
_cell.angle_alpha   90.00
_cell.angle_beta   90.00
_cell.angle_gamma   90.00
#
_symmetry.space_group_name_H-M   'P 1'
#
loop_
_entity.id
_entity.type
_entity.pdbx_description
1 polymer ?
#
loop_
_entity_poly.entity_id
_entity_poly.type
_entity_poly.pdbx_seq_one_letter_code
_entity_poly.pdbx_strand_id
1 'polypeptide(L)'
;MFSIPVQTAIVNSIIGNAVLAGIFLYLWRVDRREKALGYWAAAYAASACRVIFRMIGLAGYPAAIYGEALFGTAVVVLLGMGARVFIGGSFAAPWRTGLLAAAAMGTISGLAAAGHLPLIVPYLIAGAVFLFAGLAMLRRGRE
;
A
#
# COMPACT_ATOMS: atom_id res chain seq x y z
N MET A 1 -16.60 5.64 26.51
CA MET A 1 -16.31 5.39 25.08
C MET A 1 -14.79 5.34 24.95
N PHE A 2 -14.20 4.14 24.86
CA PHE A 2 -12.74 3.96 24.83
C PHE A 2 -12.20 4.48 23.48
N SER A 3 -12.00 5.80 23.38
CA SER A 3 -11.18 6.36 22.31
C SER A 3 -9.74 6.03 22.66
N ILE A 4 -9.21 4.95 22.09
CA ILE A 4 -7.77 4.92 21.82
C ILE A 4 -7.49 6.26 21.15
N PRO A 5 -6.62 7.13 21.71
CA PRO A 5 -6.34 8.42 21.11
C PRO A 5 -6.00 8.18 19.64
N VAL A 6 -6.61 8.92 18.72
CA VAL A 6 -6.40 8.75 17.27
C VAL A 6 -4.89 8.70 16.97
N GLN A 7 -4.09 9.45 17.73
CA GLN A 7 -2.64 9.42 17.72
C GLN A 7 -2.04 8.05 18.10
N THR A 8 -2.51 7.39 19.16
CA THR A 8 -2.06 6.05 19.56
C THR A 8 -2.40 5.01 18.48
N ALA A 9 -3.59 5.09 17.86
CA ALA A 9 -3.96 4.21 16.76
C ALA A 9 -3.07 4.43 15.51
N ILE A 10 -2.75 5.69 15.19
CA ILE A 10 -1.84 6.07 14.11
C ILE A 10 -0.43 5.55 14.38
N VAL A 11 0.11 5.76 15.59
CA VAL A 11 1.46 5.29 15.97
C VAL A 11 1.53 3.77 15.92
N ASN A 12 0.53 3.08 16.47
CA ASN A 12 0.47 1.62 16.40
C ASN A 12 0.41 1.12 14.95
N SER A 13 -0.32 1.81 14.08
CA SER A 13 -0.35 1.50 12.65
C SER A 13 1.02 1.73 12.00
N ILE A 14 1.73 2.81 12.30
CA ILE A 14 3.07 3.07 11.75
C ILE A 14 4.02 1.93 12.14
N ILE A 15 4.08 1.60 13.43
CA ILE A 15 4.95 0.54 13.96
C ILE A 15 4.57 -0.81 13.35
N GLY A 16 3.28 -1.15 13.32
CA GLY A 16 2.80 -2.41 12.75
C GLY A 16 3.18 -2.57 11.27
N ASN A 17 3.00 -1.51 10.47
CA ASN A 17 3.42 -1.52 9.07
C ASN A 17 4.95 -1.62 8.94
N ALA A 18 5.73 -0.91 9.76
CA ALA A 18 7.19 -0.99 9.74
C ALA A 18 7.70 -2.40 10.12
N VAL A 19 7.10 -3.03 11.13
CA VAL A 19 7.41 -4.39 11.55
C VAL A 19 7.08 -5.39 10.44
N LEU A 20 5.88 -5.28 9.83
CA LEU A 20 5.50 -6.13 8.69
C LEU A 20 6.47 -5.96 7.51
N ALA A 21 6.85 -4.72 7.21
CA ALA A 21 7.87 -4.45 6.19
C ALA A 21 9.19 -5.15 6.52
N GLY A 22 9.64 -5.08 7.77
CA GLY A 22 10.83 -5.77 8.26
C GLY A 22 10.74 -7.29 8.15
N ILE A 23 9.60 -7.88 8.52
CA ILE A 23 9.35 -9.33 8.41
C ILE A 23 9.42 -9.77 6.95
N PHE A 24 8.67 -9.11 6.05
CA PHE A 24 8.70 -9.46 4.63
C PHE A 24 10.08 -9.25 4.01
N LEU A 25 10.79 -8.19 4.40
CA LEU A 25 12.16 -7.94 3.93
C LEU A 25 13.12 -9.02 4.42
N TYR A 26 13.00 -9.45 5.68
CA TYR A 26 13.80 -10.53 6.24
C TYR A 26 13.52 -11.84 5.49
N LEU A 27 12.25 -12.22 5.33
CA LEU A 27 11.87 -13.43 4.60
C LEU A 27 12.36 -13.40 3.15
N TRP A 28 12.29 -12.23 2.48
CA TRP A 28 12.81 -12.07 1.13
C TRP A 28 14.35 -12.15 1.05
N ARG A 29 15.05 -11.75 2.12
CA ARG A 29 16.51 -11.94 2.20
C ARG A 29 16.88 -13.41 2.36
N VAL A 30 16.07 -14.17 3.08
CA VAL A 30 16.25 -15.62 3.26
C VAL A 30 15.92 -16.37 1.97
N ASP A 31 14.83 -16.02 1.29
CA ASP A 31 14.47 -16.57 -0.01
C ASP A 31 14.22 -15.48 -1.07
N ARG A 32 15.27 -15.20 -1.85
CA ARG A 32 15.23 -14.22 -2.94
C ARG A 32 14.36 -14.65 -4.12
N ARG A 33 13.97 -15.93 -4.22
CA ARG A 33 13.15 -16.44 -5.32
C ARG A 33 11.72 -15.95 -5.23
N GLU A 34 11.19 -15.77 -4.02
CA GLU A 34 9.84 -15.26 -3.79
C GLU A 34 9.80 -13.72 -3.87
N LYS A 35 9.80 -13.21 -5.11
CA LYS A 35 9.78 -11.76 -5.41
C LYS A 35 8.56 -11.04 -4.84
N ALA A 36 7.46 -11.74 -4.57
CA ALA A 36 6.26 -11.17 -3.94
C ALA A 36 6.55 -10.54 -2.57
N LEU A 37 7.45 -11.15 -1.79
CA LEU A 37 7.84 -10.65 -0.46
C LEU A 37 8.53 -9.29 -0.55
N GLY A 38 9.37 -9.06 -1.57
CA GLY A 38 10.00 -7.76 -1.79
C GLY A 38 8.99 -6.66 -2.11
N TYR A 39 7.97 -6.96 -2.92
CA TYR A 39 6.88 -6.02 -3.21
C TYR A 39 6.06 -5.71 -1.96
N TRP A 40 5.70 -6.72 -1.18
CA TRP A 40 4.95 -6.50 0.06
C TRP A 40 5.76 -5.76 1.11
N ALA A 41 7.06 -6.05 1.27
CA ALA A 41 7.94 -5.30 2.15
C ALA A 41 7.93 -3.80 1.80
N ALA A 42 8.08 -3.47 0.52
CA ALA A 42 8.00 -2.08 0.04
C ALA A 42 6.60 -1.48 0.23
N ALA A 43 5.53 -2.26 0.03
CA ALA A 43 4.16 -1.79 0.24
C ALA A 43 3.91 -1.40 1.71
N TYR A 44 4.34 -2.23 2.66
CA TYR A 44 4.19 -1.94 4.08
C TYR A 44 5.07 -0.77 4.52
N ALA A 45 6.27 -0.61 3.96
CA ALA A 45 7.09 0.58 4.20
C ALA A 45 6.39 1.85 3.67
N ALA A 46 5.85 1.82 2.45
CA ALA A 46 5.07 2.92 1.91
C ALA A 46 3.81 3.22 2.75
N SER A 47 3.16 2.18 3.30
CA SER A 47 2.00 2.32 4.18
C SER A 47 2.36 3.06 5.47
N ALA A 48 3.50 2.76 6.08
CA ALA A 48 4.00 3.51 7.23
C ALA A 48 4.22 5.00 6.90
N CYS A 49 4.86 5.30 5.76
CA CYS A 49 5.05 6.68 5.28
C CYS A 49 3.71 7.39 5.04
N ARG A 50 2.74 6.73 4.40
CA ARG A 50 1.39 7.26 4.17
C ARG A 50 0.72 7.70 5.48
N VAL A 51 0.82 6.87 6.52
CA VAL A 51 0.22 7.15 7.83
C VAL A 51 0.92 8.32 8.53
N ILE A 52 2.22 8.50 8.34
CA ILE A 52 2.95 9.70 8.80
C ILE A 52 2.41 10.96 8.13
N PHE A 53 2.23 10.96 6.80
CA PHE A 53 1.65 12.11 6.10
C PHE A 53 0.22 12.42 6.56
N ARG A 54 -0.59 11.40 6.83
CA ARG A 54 -1.92 11.60 7.41
C ARG A 54 -1.85 12.26 8.79
N MET A 55 -0.89 11.87 9.63
CA MET A 55 -0.65 12.49 10.93
C MET A 55 -0.27 13.97 10.79
N ILE A 56 0.62 14.29 9.84
CA ILE A 56 1.02 15.67 9.53
C ILE A 56 -0.20 16.49 9.05
N GLY A 57 -1.06 15.90 8.21
CA GLY A 57 -2.32 16.53 7.78
C GLY A 57 -3.24 16.86 8.95
N LEU A 58 -3.42 15.91 9.88
CA LEU A 58 -4.21 16.10 11.10
C LEU A 58 -3.60 17.15 12.05
N ALA A 59 -2.29 17.38 12.00
CA ALA A 59 -1.61 18.42 12.77
C ALA A 59 -1.77 19.84 12.17
N GLY A 60 -2.55 20.00 11.09
CA GLY A 60 -2.87 21.30 10.50
C GLY A 60 -2.10 21.64 9.23
N TYR A 61 -1.39 20.68 8.62
CA TYR A 61 -0.64 20.88 7.37
C TYR A 61 -1.39 20.26 6.18
N PRO A 62 -2.33 20.98 5.53
CA PRO A 62 -3.20 20.43 4.50
C PRO A 62 -2.45 19.88 3.28
N ALA A 63 -1.27 20.43 2.95
CA ALA A 63 -0.42 19.94 1.87
C ALA A 63 0.08 18.49 2.07
N ALA A 64 -0.01 17.93 3.28
CA ALA A 64 0.36 16.55 3.55
C ALA A 64 -0.52 15.52 2.81
N ILE A 65 -1.71 15.92 2.33
CA ILE A 65 -2.60 15.08 1.54
C ILE A 65 -1.95 14.57 0.26
N TYR A 66 -1.03 15.32 -0.35
CA TYR A 66 -0.30 14.89 -1.54
C TYR A 66 0.68 13.76 -1.23
N GLY A 67 1.32 13.81 -0.06
CA GLY A 67 2.16 12.71 0.43
C GLY A 67 1.31 11.48 0.79
N GLU A 68 0.16 11.67 1.45
CA GLU A 68 -0.78 10.56 1.70
C GLU A 68 -1.23 9.91 0.39
N ALA A 69 -1.54 10.70 -0.63
CA ALA A 69 -1.92 10.23 -1.97
C ALA A 69 -0.80 9.47 -2.68
N LEU A 70 0.43 10.01 -2.65
CA LEU A 70 1.61 9.39 -3.27
C LEU A 70 1.93 8.03 -2.64
N PHE A 71 2.07 7.99 -1.32
CA PHE A 71 2.39 6.75 -0.62
C PHE A 71 1.21 5.78 -0.62
N GLY A 72 -0.03 6.26 -0.58
CA GLY A 72 -1.23 5.44 -0.80
C GLY A 72 -1.25 4.76 -2.17
N THR A 73 -0.90 5.51 -3.23
CA THR A 73 -0.74 4.96 -4.58
C THR A 73 0.32 3.86 -4.61
N ALA A 74 1.49 4.12 -4.02
CA ALA A 74 2.57 3.14 -3.96
C ALA A 74 2.15 1.83 -3.26
N VAL A 75 1.44 1.94 -2.12
CA VAL A 75 0.91 0.77 -1.39
C VAL A 75 0.06 -0.11 -2.29
N VAL A 76 -0.92 0.49 -2.98
CA VAL A 76 -1.87 -0.24 -3.84
C VAL A 76 -1.15 -0.92 -4.99
N VAL A 77 -0.26 -0.21 -5.68
CA VAL A 77 0.51 -0.76 -6.81
C VAL A 77 1.39 -1.92 -6.36
N LEU A 78 2.14 -1.74 -5.27
CA LEU A 78 3.08 -2.75 -4.78
C LEU A 78 2.35 -4.00 -4.25
N LEU A 79 1.21 -3.84 -3.57
CA LEU A 79 0.38 -4.98 -3.15
C LEU A 79 -0.18 -5.76 -4.34
N GLY A 80 -0.71 -5.06 -5.35
CA GLY A 80 -1.22 -5.70 -6.56
C GLY A 80 -0.15 -6.44 -7.34
N MET A 81 1.05 -5.84 -7.47
CA MET A 81 2.20 -6.50 -8.10
C MET A 81 2.63 -7.74 -7.32
N GLY A 82 2.76 -7.63 -5.99
CA GLY A 82 3.11 -8.76 -5.13
C GLY A 82 2.08 -9.89 -5.21
N ALA A 83 0.79 -9.57 -5.18
CA ALA A 83 -0.29 -10.55 -5.31
C ALA A 83 -0.25 -11.30 -6.65
N ARG A 84 -0.01 -10.59 -7.75
CA ARG A 84 0.08 -11.20 -9.09
C ARG A 84 1.30 -12.11 -9.23
N VAL A 85 2.45 -11.67 -8.72
CA VAL A 85 3.67 -12.50 -8.68
C VAL A 85 3.44 -13.74 -7.82
N PHE A 86 2.75 -13.58 -6.69
CA PHE A 86 2.47 -14.67 -5.76
C PHE A 86 1.62 -15.78 -6.37
N ILE A 87 0.66 -15.47 -7.26
CA ILE A 87 -0.16 -16.48 -7.97
C ILE A 87 0.53 -17.06 -9.22
N GLY A 88 1.84 -16.90 -9.37
CA GLY A 88 2.60 -17.38 -10.53
C GLY A 88 2.42 -16.53 -11.79
N GLY A 89 1.73 -15.39 -11.70
CA GLY A 89 1.59 -14.46 -12.81
C GLY A 89 2.93 -13.81 -13.15
N SER A 90 3.36 -13.91 -14.40
CA SER A 90 4.53 -13.18 -14.89
C SER A 90 4.14 -11.78 -15.38
N PHE A 91 5.09 -10.87 -15.28
CA PHE A 91 5.05 -9.59 -15.97
C PHE A 91 6.18 -9.60 -17.00
N ALA A 92 5.86 -9.40 -18.28
CA ALA A 92 6.88 -9.23 -19.32
C ALA A 92 7.71 -7.95 -19.06
N ALA A 93 7.08 -6.91 -18.51
CA ALA A 93 7.73 -5.66 -18.10
C ALA A 93 7.11 -5.14 -16.78
N PRO A 94 7.56 -5.63 -15.61
CA PRO A 94 6.99 -5.27 -14.31
C PRO A 94 7.11 -3.77 -14.03
N TRP A 95 8.20 -3.14 -14.44
CA TRP A 95 8.39 -1.69 -14.28
C TRP A 95 7.37 -0.86 -15.09
N ARG A 96 7.11 -1.24 -16.34
CA ARG A 96 6.11 -0.55 -17.19
C ARG A 96 4.70 -0.72 -16.63
N THR A 97 4.38 -1.92 -16.19
CA THR A 97 3.06 -2.21 -15.59
C THR A 97 2.88 -1.47 -14.27
N GLY A 98 3.93 -1.41 -13.44
CA GLY A 98 3.97 -0.63 -12.22
C GLY A 98 3.84 0.87 -12.48
N LEU A 99 4.53 1.41 -13.49
CA LEU A 99 4.41 2.81 -13.89
C LEU A 99 3.00 3.15 -14.39
N LEU A 100 2.39 2.30 -15.22
CA LEU A 100 1.02 2.50 -15.69
C LEU A 100 0.02 2.46 -14.54
N ALA A 101 0.17 1.51 -13.62
CA ALA A 101 -0.67 1.41 -12.43
C ALA A 101 -0.46 2.60 -11.49
N ALA A 102 0.78 3.07 -11.32
CA ALA A 102 1.11 4.25 -10.53
C ALA A 102 0.58 5.53 -11.18
N ALA A 103 0.61 5.64 -12.51
CA ALA A 103 -0.01 6.75 -13.23
C ALA A 103 -1.52 6.74 -13.03
N ALA A 104 -2.19 5.61 -13.27
CA ALA A 104 -3.65 5.50 -13.10
C ALA A 104 -4.10 5.79 -11.66
N MET A 105 -3.50 5.11 -10.68
CA MET A 105 -3.86 5.30 -9.28
C MET A 105 -3.38 6.64 -8.73
N GLY A 106 -2.23 7.14 -9.19
CA GLY A 106 -1.69 8.46 -8.84
C GLY A 106 -2.56 9.60 -9.37
N THR A 107 -3.11 9.48 -10.58
CA THR A 107 -4.09 10.42 -11.11
C THR A 107 -5.36 10.41 -10.27
N ILE A 108 -5.92 9.24 -9.95
CA ILE A 108 -7.14 9.15 -9.12
C ILE A 108 -6.89 9.74 -7.72
N SER A 109 -5.76 9.41 -7.11
CA SER A 109 -5.39 9.92 -5.78
C SER A 109 -5.09 11.41 -5.80
N GLY A 110 -4.46 11.91 -6.87
CA GLY A 110 -4.17 13.34 -7.08
C GLY A 110 -5.45 14.16 -7.32
N LEU A 111 -6.38 13.64 -8.13
CA LEU A 111 -7.69 14.26 -8.34
C LEU A 111 -8.52 14.29 -7.04
N ALA A 112 -8.45 13.23 -6.23
CA ALA A 112 -9.09 13.21 -4.92
C ALA A 112 -8.44 14.21 -3.95
N ALA A 113 -7.10 14.31 -3.94
CA ALA A 113 -6.36 15.28 -3.14
C ALA A 113 -6.66 16.74 -3.55
N ALA A 114 -6.87 16.99 -4.84
CA ALA A 114 -7.28 18.29 -5.38
C ALA A 114 -8.77 18.61 -5.19
N GLY A 115 -9.57 17.68 -4.64
CA GLY A 115 -11.00 17.85 -4.41
C GLY A 115 -11.89 17.64 -5.63
N HIS A 116 -11.35 17.18 -6.76
CA HIS A 116 -12.11 16.86 -7.97
C HIS A 116 -12.82 15.50 -7.88
N LEU A 117 -12.40 14.63 -6.96
CA LEU A 117 -13.04 13.35 -6.67
C LEU A 117 -13.28 13.20 -5.16
N PRO A 118 -14.33 12.46 -4.76
CA PRO A 118 -14.52 12.10 -3.36
C PRO A 118 -13.32 11.30 -2.84
N LEU A 119 -12.83 11.66 -1.64
CA LEU A 119 -11.70 10.98 -1.01
C LEU A 119 -11.93 9.47 -0.80
N ILE A 120 -13.19 9.01 -0.76
CA ILE A 120 -13.53 7.60 -0.64
C ILE A 120 -13.10 6.76 -1.86
N VAL A 121 -12.99 7.35 -3.06
CA VAL A 121 -12.69 6.63 -4.30
C VAL A 121 -11.33 5.92 -4.25
N PRO A 122 -10.21 6.60 -3.91
CA PRO A 122 -8.93 5.93 -3.67
C PRO A 122 -8.99 4.78 -2.67
N TYR A 123 -9.77 4.91 -1.59
CA TYR A 123 -9.89 3.86 -0.57
C TYR A 123 -10.69 2.65 -1.07
N LEU A 124 -11.72 2.84 -1.90
CA LEU A 124 -12.46 1.74 -2.52
C LEU A 124 -11.58 0.93 -3.48
N ILE A 125 -10.78 1.62 -4.29
CA ILE A 125 -9.81 0.97 -5.20
C ILE A 125 -8.77 0.19 -4.39
N ALA A 126 -8.24 0.81 -3.33
CA ALA A 126 -7.35 0.11 -2.42
C ALA A 126 -8.01 -1.14 -1.84
N GLY A 127 -9.23 -1.03 -1.31
CA GLY A 127 -10.00 -2.16 -0.77
C GLY A 127 -10.15 -3.31 -1.76
N ALA A 128 -10.45 -3.02 -3.02
CA ALA A 128 -10.51 -4.03 -4.07
C ALA A 128 -9.16 -4.73 -4.27
N VAL A 129 -8.05 -3.98 -4.33
CA VAL A 129 -6.71 -4.55 -4.49
C VAL A 129 -6.30 -5.42 -3.29
N PHE A 130 -6.60 -4.98 -2.07
CA PHE A 130 -6.39 -5.80 -0.87
C PHE A 130 -7.23 -7.09 -0.90
N LEU A 131 -8.49 -7.02 -1.34
CA LEU A 131 -9.33 -8.20 -1.51
C LEU A 131 -8.74 -9.17 -2.54
N PHE A 132 -8.29 -8.67 -3.69
CA PHE A 132 -7.60 -9.47 -4.70
C PHE A 132 -6.32 -10.10 -4.17
N ALA A 133 -5.52 -9.37 -3.39
CA ALA A 133 -4.32 -9.91 -2.75
C ALA A 133 -4.66 -11.02 -1.75
N GLY A 134 -5.71 -10.86 -0.95
CA GLY A 134 -6.20 -11.90 -0.04
C GLY A 134 -6.70 -13.14 -0.77
N LEU A 135 -7.47 -12.98 -1.86
CA LEU A 135 -7.94 -14.09 -2.69
C LEU A 135 -6.78 -14.84 -3.36
N ALA A 136 -5.76 -14.10 -3.82
CA ALA A 136 -4.52 -14.67 -4.34
C ALA A 136 -3.80 -15.56 -3.30
N MET A 137 -3.69 -15.08 -2.06
CA MET A 137 -3.11 -15.85 -0.96
C MET A 137 -3.89 -17.12 -0.64
N LEU A 138 -5.22 -17.04 -0.59
CA LEU A 138 -6.08 -18.19 -0.31
C LEU A 138 -6.04 -19.26 -1.39
N ARG A 139 -5.86 -18.88 -2.67
CA ARG A 139 -5.77 -19.84 -3.77
C ARG A 139 -4.50 -20.67 -3.70
N ARG A 140 -3.33 -20.03 -3.52
CA ARG A 140 -2.04 -20.74 -3.45
C ARG A 140 -1.87 -21.54 -2.16
N GLY A 141 -2.49 -21.13 -1.04
CA GLY A 141 -2.46 -21.91 0.20
C GLY A 141 -3.28 -23.21 0.17
N ARG A 142 -4.03 -23.46 -0.92
CA ARG A 142 -4.77 -24.71 -1.15
C ARG A 142 -4.05 -25.66 -2.12
N GLU A 143 -2.93 -25.23 -2.69
CA GLU A 143 -2.03 -26.01 -3.54
C GLU A 143 -0.87 -26.56 -2.71
#